data_AF-A0A2N7VQE2-F1
#
_entry.id   AF-A0A2N7VQE2-F1
#
_cell.length_a   1.000
_cell.length_b   1.000
_cell.length_c   1.000
_cell.angle_alpha   90.00
_cell.angle_beta   90.00
_cell.angle_gamma   90.00
#
_symmetry.space_group_name_H-M   'P 1'
#
loop_
_entity.id
_entity.type
_entity.pdbx_description
1 polymer ?
#
loop_
_entity_poly.entity_id
_entity_poly.type
_entity_poly.pdbx_seq_one_letter_code
_entity_poly.pdbx_strand_id
1 'polypeptide(L)' 'MNKTQGQPPQMDLIELARESGMAVLLDAKIGREQYVSVSGSLAALARFADAVRAEPEAESSDDDTH' A
#
# COMPACT_ATOMS: atom_id res chain seq x y z
N MET A 1 -12.05 11.81 -24.22
CA MET A 1 -11.05 12.34 -23.25
C MET A 1 -11.52 11.91 -21.87
N ASN A 2 -11.18 10.69 -21.46
CA ASN A 2 -11.75 10.10 -20.27
C ASN A 2 -10.66 10.11 -19.21
N LYS A 3 -10.60 11.21 -18.47
CA LYS A 3 -9.78 11.33 -17.26
C LYS A 3 -10.37 10.38 -16.23
N THR A 4 -9.80 9.18 -16.13
CA THR A 4 -10.05 8.25 -15.01
C THR A 4 -9.77 9.03 -13.74
N GLN A 5 -10.84 9.37 -13.02
CA GLN A 5 -10.78 10.02 -11.73
C GLN A 5 -9.97 9.16 -10.77
N GLY A 6 -9.02 9.83 -10.11
CA GLY A 6 -8.42 9.50 -8.82
C GLY A 6 -8.50 8.04 -8.40
N GLN A 7 -7.56 7.23 -8.86
CA GLN A 7 -7.00 6.24 -7.95
C GLN A 7 -6.40 7.08 -6.80
N PRO A 8 -6.83 6.95 -5.53
CA PRO A 8 -6.13 7.59 -4.43
C PRO A 8 -4.65 7.19 -4.51
N PRO A 9 -3.72 7.92 -3.89
CA PRO A 9 -2.34 7.47 -3.80
C PRO A 9 -2.35 6.14 -3.05
N GLN A 10 -2.51 5.05 -3.80
CA GLN A 10 -2.03 3.74 -3.45
C GLN A 10 -0.53 3.95 -3.43
N MET A 11 0.00 4.55 -2.36
CA MET A 11 1.41 4.40 -2.04
C MET A 11 1.62 2.89 -2.08
N ASP A 12 2.36 2.48 -3.11
CA ASP A 12 2.15 1.20 -3.76
C ASP A 12 2.36 0.13 -2.69
N LEU A 13 1.28 -0.54 -2.28
CA LEU A 13 1.31 -1.52 -1.19
C LEU A 13 2.40 -2.58 -1.47
N ILE A 14 2.72 -2.75 -2.75
CA ILE A 14 3.79 -3.58 -3.28
C ILE A 14 5.18 -2.97 -3.04
N GLU A 15 5.36 -1.68 -3.22
CA GLU A 15 6.59 -0.97 -2.82
C GLU A 15 6.82 -1.08 -1.31
N LEU A 16 5.78 -0.87 -0.50
CA LEU A 16 5.88 -0.99 0.96
C LEU A 16 6.25 -2.42 1.39
N ALA A 17 5.70 -3.43 0.70
CA ALA A 17 6.09 -4.82 0.89
C ALA A 17 7.57 -5.05 0.53
N ARG A 18 8.05 -4.49 -0.59
CA ARG A 18 9.45 -4.58 -1.01
C ARG A 18 10.40 -3.92 -0.02
N GLU A 19 10.08 -2.71 0.44
CA GLU A 19 10.88 -1.98 1.43
C GLU A 19 10.96 -2.71 2.77
N SER A 20 9.87 -3.39 3.15
CA SER A 20 9.80 -4.21 4.36
C SER A 20 10.60 -5.53 4.26
N GLY A 21 11.13 -5.85 3.07
CA GLY A 21 11.89 -7.07 2.80
C GLY A 21 11.03 -8.27 2.41
N MET A 22 9.81 -8.04 1.94
CA MET A 22 8.94 -9.10 1.38
C MET A 22 9.29 -9.32 -0.10
N ALA A 23 9.32 -10.59 -0.52
CA ALA A 23 9.43 -11.00 -1.91
C ALA A 23 8.04 -11.01 -2.57
N VAL A 24 7.87 -10.19 -3.60
CA VAL A 24 6.67 -10.10 -4.43
C VAL A 24 6.78 -11.13 -5.55
N LEU A 25 5.91 -12.14 -5.56
CA LEU A 25 6.07 -13.36 -6.37
C LEU A 25 5.14 -13.43 -7.59
N LEU A 26 3.92 -12.90 -7.50
CA LEU A 26 2.93 -13.03 -8.57
C LEU A 26 2.39 -11.65 -8.95
N ASP A 27 2.26 -11.40 -10.24
CA ASP A 27 1.40 -10.34 -10.80
C ASP A 27 0.46 -11.04 -11.78
N ALA A 28 -0.58 -11.66 -11.23
CA ALA A 28 -1.57 -12.38 -12.02
C ALA A 28 -2.78 -11.47 -12.24
N LYS A 29 -3.19 -11.31 -13.49
CA LYS A 29 -4.41 -10.58 -13.83
C LYS A 29 -5.49 -11.58 -14.23
N ILE A 30 -6.52 -11.72 -13.40
CA ILE A 30 -7.68 -12.55 -13.70
C ILE A 30 -8.83 -11.60 -14.02
N GLY A 31 -9.19 -11.53 -15.31
CA GLY A 31 -10.19 -10.58 -15.81
C GLY A 31 -9.74 -9.12 -15.64
N ARG A 32 -10.42 -8.36 -14.78
CA ARG A 32 -10.11 -6.94 -14.49
C ARG A 32 -9.31 -6.76 -13.20
N GLU A 33 -9.12 -7.83 -12.44
CA GLU A 33 -8.57 -7.79 -11.10
C GLU A 33 -7.10 -8.25 -11.11
N GLN A 34 -6.25 -7.54 -10.38
CA GLN A 34 -4.83 -7.84 -10.23
C GLN A 34 -4.61 -8.54 -8.89
N TYR A 35 -3.88 -9.64 -8.95
CA TYR A 35 -3.55 -10.48 -7.81
C TYR A 35 -2.05 -10.47 -7.62
N VAL A 36 -1.64 -10.04 -6.43
CA VAL A 36 -0.24 -10.04 -6.04
C VAL A 36 -0.06 -10.90 -4.80
N SER A 37 0.95 -11.78 -4.86
CA SER A 37 1.36 -12.57 -3.69
C SER A 37 2.70 -12.06 -3.18
N VAL A 38 2.79 -11.94 -1.86
CA VAL A 38 4.02 -11.57 -1.15
C VAL A 38 4.40 -12.67 -0.18
N SER A 39 5.70 -12.91 -0.03
CA SER A 39 6.24 -13.91 0.88
C SER A 39 7.48 -13.36 1.57
N GLY A 40 7.74 -13.77 2.80
CA GLY A 40 8.86 -13.25 3.57
C GLY A 40 8.92 -13.85 4.96
N SER A 41 9.91 -13.42 5.73
CA SER A 41 10.01 -13.80 7.14
C SER A 41 8.94 -13.10 7.97
N LEU A 42 8.63 -13.65 9.15
CA LEU A 42 7.71 -13.01 10.10
C LEU A 42 8.18 -11.60 10.50
N ALA A 43 9.49 -11.39 10.59
CA ALA A 43 10.06 -10.07 10.88
C ALA A 43 9.81 -9.05 9.75
N ALA A 44 9.83 -9.49 8.48
CA ALA A 44 9.47 -8.65 7.34
C ALA A 44 7.97 -8.31 7.34
N LEU A 45 7.12 -9.28 7.70
CA LEU A 45 5.67 -9.04 7.86
C LEU A 45 5.38 -8.03 8.98
N ALA A 46 6.10 -8.09 10.09
CA ALA A 46 5.96 -7.12 11.17
C ALA A 46 6.31 -5.69 10.71
N ARG A 47 7.45 -5.52 10.02
CA ARG A 47 7.85 -4.21 9.44
C ARG A 47 6.83 -3.69 8.44
N PHE A 48 6.30 -4.57 7.61
CA PHE A 48 5.24 -4.22 6.67
C PHE A 48 3.97 -3.75 7.38
N ALA A 49 3.53 -4.47 8.42
CA ALA A 49 2.36 -4.08 9.20
C ALA A 49 2.54 -2.76 9.97
N ASP A 50 3.77 -2.43 10.36
CA ASP A 50 4.11 -1.13 10.96
C ASP A 50 4.11 -0.03 9.90
N ALA A 51 4.70 -0.27 8.74
CA ALA A 51 4.70 0.68 7.62
C ALA A 51 3.29 1.01 7.14
N VAL A 52 2.41 0.00 7.00
CA VAL A 52 0.98 0.19 6.65
C VAL A 52 0.24 1.02 7.70
N ARG A 53 0.61 0.90 8.98
CA ARG A 53 0.01 1.68 10.09
C ARG A 53 0.58 3.08 10.23
N ALA A 54 1.81 3.29 9.76
CA ALA A 54 2.50 4.56 9.81
C ALA A 54 2.14 5.49 8.65
N GLU A 55 1.47 4.98 7.61
CA GLU A 55 0.79 5.79 6.59
C GLU A 55 -0.19 6.73 7.32
N PRO A 56 0.14 8.02 7.46
CA PRO A 56 -0.77 8.93 8.10
C PRO A 56 -1.99 9.02 7.21
N GLU A 57 -3.16 8.65 7.73
CA GLU A 57 -4.41 9.25 7.28
C GLU A 57 -4.14 10.74 7.23
N ALA A 58 -4.09 11.30 6.01
CA ALA A 58 -3.86 12.72 5.79
C ALA A 58 -4.61 13.48 6.86
N GLU A 59 -3.85 14.14 7.73
CA GLU A 59 -4.33 14.72 8.98
C GLU A 59 -5.64 15.47 8.71
N SER A 60 -6.76 14.93 9.16
CA SER A 60 -7.90 15.75 9.53
C SER A 60 -7.65 16.29 10.93
N SER A 61 -6.53 17.00 11.08
CA SER A 61 -6.36 17.97 12.14
C SER A 61 -6.82 19.31 11.57
N ASP A 62 -8.11 19.42 11.27
CA ASP A 62 -8.79 20.72 11.35
C ASP A 62 -8.91 21.07 12.84
N ASP A 63 -7.77 21.36 13.45
CA ASP A 63 -7.68 22.15 14.68
C ASP A 63 -7.03 23.48 14.28
N ASP A 64 -7.84 24.43 13.84
CA ASP A 64 -7.48 25.86 13.82
C ASP A 64 -8.73 26.73 14.06
N THR A 65 -9.00 26.97 15.34
CA THR A 65 -9.16 28.28 15.99
C THR A 65 -9.94 29.41 15.27
N HIS A 66 -11.12 29.78 15.79
CA HIS A 66 -11.38 31.03 16.56
C HIS A 66 -12.80 31.06 17.15
#